data_AF-A0AAF0D1P8-F1
#
_entry.id   AF-A0AAF0D1P8-F1
#
_cell.length_a   1.000
_cell.length_b   1.000
_cell.length_c   1.000
_cell.angle_alpha   90.00
_cell.angle_beta   90.00
_cell.angle_gamma   90.00
#
_symmetry.space_group_name_H-M   'P 1'
#
loop_
_entity.id
_entity.type
_entity.pdbx_description
1 polymer ?
#
loop_
_entity_poly.entity_id
_entity_poly.type
_entity_poly.pdbx_seq_one_letter_code
_entity_poly.pdbx_strand_id
1 'polypeptide(L)'
;MVKGKIKLLKEALESSKRIQTLDYPGGNPQIDYSEPRFGGGAKYSHICEGLRGAPQYSEEDCCGCAACESVCSANTIKAEDVGGKRILTIDLGRCVFCGRCEEECPEDAIKLTTRFELAYTNIESPNPEKVRIERDLILCEKCGNPVAPAKQYEIYSEKVLKNLGEKWRDQSREDIEKAGKLCRECRRRNAYTFNLHTRKYY
;
A
#
# COMPACT_ATOMS: atom_id res chain seq x y z
N MET A 1 -48.28 -10.03 -39.75
CA MET A 1 -47.34 -10.87 -38.97
C MET A 1 -46.09 -11.33 -39.73
N VAL A 2 -46.11 -11.48 -41.06
CA VAL A 2 -44.98 -12.05 -41.84
C VAL A 2 -43.81 -11.05 -42.04
N LYS A 3 -44.09 -9.76 -42.28
CA LYS A 3 -43.05 -8.74 -42.52
C LYS A 3 -42.09 -8.51 -41.33
N GLY A 4 -42.60 -8.59 -40.10
CA GLY A 4 -41.78 -8.44 -38.88
C GLY A 4 -40.81 -9.61 -38.66
N LYS A 5 -41.26 -10.84 -38.98
CA LYS A 5 -40.40 -12.04 -38.89
C LYS A 5 -39.27 -12.00 -39.91
N ILE A 6 -39.51 -11.47 -41.11
CA ILE A 6 -38.48 -11.33 -42.16
C ILE A 6 -37.43 -10.28 -41.78
N LYS A 7 -37.84 -9.17 -41.14
CA LYS A 7 -36.91 -8.13 -40.66
C LYS A 7 -35.97 -8.68 -39.58
N LEU A 8 -36.52 -9.38 -38.59
CA LEU A 8 -35.73 -10.03 -37.54
C LEU A 8 -34.77 -11.09 -38.10
N LEU A 9 -35.20 -11.86 -39.11
CA LEU A 9 -34.34 -12.87 -39.73
C LEU A 9 -33.18 -12.23 -40.53
N LYS A 10 -33.43 -11.08 -41.17
CA LYS A 10 -32.38 -10.28 -41.84
C LYS A 10 -31.41 -9.67 -40.84
N GLU A 11 -31.90 -9.07 -39.76
CA GLU A 11 -31.05 -8.52 -38.69
C GLU A 11 -30.22 -9.61 -38.00
N ALA A 12 -30.80 -10.80 -37.77
CA ALA A 12 -30.08 -11.95 -37.23
C ALA A 12 -29.01 -12.47 -38.20
N LEU A 13 -29.27 -12.50 -39.51
CA LEU A 13 -28.31 -12.89 -40.55
C LEU A 13 -27.20 -11.85 -40.75
N GLU A 14 -27.53 -10.56 -40.63
CA GLU A 14 -26.55 -9.46 -40.66
C GLU A 14 -25.70 -9.48 -39.39
N SER A 15 -26.30 -9.74 -38.23
CA SER A 15 -25.58 -9.93 -36.97
C SER A 15 -24.72 -11.20 -36.97
N SER A 16 -25.18 -12.30 -37.58
CA SER A 16 -24.41 -13.56 -37.66
C SER A 16 -23.22 -13.44 -38.62
N LYS A 17 -23.30 -12.52 -39.59
CA LYS A 17 -22.21 -12.20 -40.52
C LYS A 17 -21.35 -11.03 -40.04
N ARG A 18 -21.81 -10.28 -39.02
CA ARG A 18 -21.01 -9.24 -38.38
C ARG A 18 -19.94 -9.91 -37.55
N ILE A 19 -18.72 -9.85 -38.06
CA ILE A 19 -17.53 -10.11 -37.27
C ILE A 19 -17.56 -9.09 -36.12
N GLN A 20 -17.69 -9.57 -34.89
CA GLN A 20 -17.66 -8.74 -33.70
C GLN A 20 -16.18 -8.42 -33.39
N THR A 21 -15.63 -7.44 -34.09
CA THR A 21 -14.33 -6.84 -33.73
C THR A 21 -14.56 -5.60 -32.90
N LEU A 22 -13.73 -5.42 -31.88
CA LEU A 22 -13.58 -4.16 -31.18
C LEU A 22 -12.37 -3.47 -31.80
N ASP A 23 -12.58 -2.32 -32.45
CA ASP A 23 -11.47 -1.47 -32.85
C ASP A 23 -10.90 -0.82 -31.58
N TYR A 24 -9.66 -1.14 -31.23
CA TYR A 24 -9.00 -0.57 -30.06
C TYR A 24 -8.49 0.85 -30.38
N PRO A 25 -8.68 1.82 -29.48
CA PRO A 25 -9.29 1.72 -28.15
C PRO A 25 -10.83 1.62 -28.17
N GLY A 26 -11.37 0.69 -27.38
CA GLY A 26 -12.80 0.43 -27.27
C GLY A 26 -13.57 1.53 -26.54
N GLY A 27 -13.90 2.61 -27.24
CA GLY A 27 -14.58 3.78 -26.69
C GLY A 27 -13.62 4.92 -26.34
N ASN A 28 -14.18 6.11 -26.10
CA ASN A 28 -13.39 7.30 -25.82
C ASN A 28 -12.97 7.29 -24.33
N PRO A 29 -11.68 7.23 -23.99
CA PRO A 29 -11.24 7.22 -22.60
C PRO A 29 -11.68 8.51 -21.92
N GLN A 30 -12.64 8.43 -20.99
CA GLN A 30 -12.93 9.56 -20.11
C GLN A 30 -11.82 9.60 -19.06
N ILE A 31 -10.92 10.58 -19.19
CA ILE A 31 -9.91 10.84 -18.16
C ILE A 31 -10.66 11.41 -16.96
N ASP A 32 -10.82 10.60 -15.92
CA ASP A 32 -11.51 11.03 -14.71
C ASP A 32 -10.50 11.63 -13.73
N TYR A 33 -10.45 12.96 -13.67
CA TYR A 33 -9.64 13.71 -12.71
C TYR A 33 -10.30 13.83 -11.31
N SER A 34 -11.48 13.22 -11.08
CA SER A 34 -12.22 13.37 -9.82
C SER A 34 -11.66 12.60 -8.62
N GLU A 35 -10.72 11.68 -8.84
CA GLU A 35 -9.93 11.02 -7.78
C GLU A 35 -8.45 11.49 -7.81
N PRO A 36 -8.16 12.72 -7.33
CA PRO A 36 -6.83 13.30 -7.41
C PRO A 36 -5.79 12.65 -6.49
N ARG A 37 -6.23 11.92 -5.43
CA ARG A 37 -5.31 11.30 -4.46
C ARG A 37 -4.67 10.00 -4.95
N PHE A 38 -5.41 9.21 -5.74
CA PHE A 38 -5.00 7.86 -6.18
C PHE A 38 -5.00 7.69 -7.70
N GLY A 39 -4.73 8.78 -8.42
CA GLY A 39 -4.37 8.73 -9.84
C GLY A 39 -5.46 8.11 -10.72
N GLY A 40 -6.55 8.85 -10.94
CA GLY A 40 -7.61 8.48 -11.86
C GLY A 40 -7.06 7.99 -13.21
N GLY A 41 -7.32 6.73 -13.53
CA GLY A 41 -7.04 6.14 -14.83
C GLY A 41 -8.10 6.53 -15.87
N ALA A 42 -7.76 6.38 -17.15
CA ALA A 42 -8.75 6.44 -18.23
C ALA A 42 -9.88 5.43 -17.97
N LYS A 43 -11.12 5.91 -17.80
CA LYS A 43 -12.30 5.05 -17.73
C LYS A 43 -12.64 4.59 -19.15
N TYR A 44 -12.20 3.38 -19.50
CA TYR A 44 -12.74 2.67 -20.65
C TYR A 44 -14.14 2.13 -20.30
N SER A 45 -15.06 2.21 -21.26
CA SER A 45 -16.46 1.78 -21.12
C SER A 45 -16.66 0.29 -20.72
N HIS A 46 -15.58 -0.50 -20.74
CA HIS A 46 -15.57 -1.96 -20.59
C HIS A 46 -14.67 -2.46 -19.44
N ILE A 47 -14.12 -1.58 -18.58
CA ILE A 47 -13.38 -2.03 -17.38
C ILE A 47 -14.38 -2.55 -16.33
N CYS A 48 -14.11 -3.73 -15.78
CA CYS A 48 -14.88 -4.24 -14.65
C CYS A 48 -14.59 -3.47 -13.37
N GLU A 49 -15.62 -3.33 -12.53
CA GLU A 49 -15.44 -2.85 -11.15
C GLU A 49 -14.51 -3.81 -10.39
N GLY A 50 -13.53 -3.27 -9.65
CA GLY A 50 -12.56 -4.07 -8.90
C GLY A 50 -11.39 -4.62 -9.70
N LEU A 51 -11.14 -4.12 -10.92
CA LEU A 51 -9.91 -4.44 -11.66
C LEU A 51 -8.67 -4.07 -10.81
N ARG A 52 -7.79 -5.05 -10.61
CA ARG A 52 -6.49 -4.85 -9.94
C ARG A 52 -5.44 -4.44 -10.97
N GLY A 53 -5.23 -3.14 -11.11
CA GLY A 53 -4.17 -2.55 -11.92
C GLY A 53 -2.96 -2.15 -11.09
N ALA A 54 -2.27 -1.09 -11.52
CA ALA A 54 -1.07 -0.57 -10.88
C ALA A 54 -1.36 -0.16 -9.42
N PRO A 55 -0.58 -0.65 -8.42
CA PRO A 55 -0.71 -0.17 -7.06
C PRO A 55 -0.16 1.26 -6.97
N GLN A 56 -0.95 2.13 -6.35
CA GLN A 56 -0.55 3.48 -6.01
C GLN A 56 -0.25 3.56 -4.51
N TYR A 57 0.82 4.28 -4.20
CA TYR A 57 1.32 4.42 -2.85
C TYR A 57 1.15 5.87 -2.39
N SER A 58 0.57 6.06 -1.22
CA SER A 58 0.51 7.36 -0.54
C SER A 58 1.75 7.55 0.32
N GLU A 59 2.56 8.55 -0.04
CA GLU A 59 3.67 9.00 0.80
C GLU A 59 3.17 9.75 2.04
N GLU A 60 1.91 10.16 2.11
CA GLU A 60 1.39 10.80 3.32
C GLU A 60 0.88 9.78 4.34
N ASP A 61 0.44 8.60 3.92
CA ASP A 61 -0.15 7.61 4.84
C ASP A 61 0.86 6.51 5.22
N CYS A 62 1.84 6.24 4.37
CA CYS A 62 2.79 5.14 4.61
C CYS A 62 3.63 5.38 5.88
N CYS A 63 3.57 4.47 6.85
CA CYS A 63 4.32 4.57 8.11
C CYS A 63 5.71 3.90 8.06
N GLY A 64 6.06 3.18 6.98
CA GLY A 64 7.36 2.50 6.84
C GLY A 64 7.46 1.14 7.56
N CYS A 65 6.33 0.51 7.89
CA CYS A 65 6.31 -0.73 8.67
C CYS A 65 6.90 -1.96 7.95
N ALA A 66 7.09 -1.90 6.63
CA ALA A 66 7.57 -3.00 5.79
C ALA A 66 6.69 -4.28 5.82
N ALA A 67 5.44 -4.18 6.26
CA ALA A 67 4.48 -5.31 6.19
C ALA A 67 4.20 -5.74 4.74
N CYS A 68 4.21 -4.78 3.81
CA CYS A 68 4.02 -5.06 2.38
C CYS A 68 5.16 -5.87 1.75
N GLU A 69 6.39 -5.79 2.29
CA GLU A 69 7.53 -6.61 1.83
C GLU A 69 7.32 -8.08 2.19
N SER A 70 6.90 -8.37 3.43
CA SER A 70 6.78 -9.76 3.91
C SER A 70 5.70 -10.57 3.18
N VAL A 71 4.66 -9.92 2.66
CA VAL A 71 3.56 -10.57 1.93
C VAL A 71 3.77 -10.59 0.41
N CYS A 72 4.81 -9.93 -0.11
CA CYS A 72 5.03 -9.82 -1.55
C CYS A 72 5.51 -11.15 -2.15
N SER A 73 4.62 -11.87 -2.84
CA SER A 73 4.95 -13.13 -3.50
C SER A 73 5.97 -12.99 -4.64
N ALA A 74 6.03 -11.82 -5.28
CA ALA A 74 6.94 -11.54 -6.39
C ALA A 74 8.24 -10.84 -5.95
N ASN A 75 8.42 -10.61 -4.65
CA ASN A 75 9.59 -9.96 -4.05
C ASN A 75 9.97 -8.63 -4.76
N THR A 76 8.95 -7.83 -5.11
CA THR A 76 9.11 -6.56 -5.81
C THR A 76 9.29 -5.38 -4.88
N ILE A 77 8.88 -5.52 -3.63
CA ILE A 77 8.98 -4.53 -2.58
C ILE A 77 10.18 -4.90 -1.72
N LYS A 78 11.09 -3.95 -1.51
CA LYS A 78 12.26 -4.11 -0.65
C LYS A 78 12.34 -2.99 0.37
N ALA A 79 12.59 -3.32 1.63
CA ALA A 79 12.86 -2.35 2.68
C ALA A 79 14.33 -2.43 3.11
N GLU A 80 15.05 -1.31 2.99
CA GLU A 80 16.45 -1.22 3.40
C GLU A 80 16.64 -0.09 4.43
N ASP A 81 17.32 -0.40 5.52
CA ASP A 81 17.65 0.58 6.57
C ASP A 81 19.07 1.11 6.34
N VAL A 82 19.18 2.35 5.85
CA VAL A 82 20.46 3.00 5.50
C VAL A 82 20.53 4.36 6.18
N GLY A 83 21.61 4.61 6.93
CA GLY A 83 21.89 5.95 7.48
C GLY A 83 20.82 6.50 8.43
N GLY A 84 20.12 5.65 9.17
CA GLY A 84 19.02 6.07 10.06
C GLY A 84 17.72 6.37 9.32
N LYS A 85 17.60 5.99 8.05
CA LYS A 85 16.36 6.03 7.28
C LYS A 85 16.01 4.64 6.77
N ARG A 86 14.72 4.35 6.69
CA ARG A 86 14.16 3.22 5.96
C ARG A 86 13.76 3.66 4.57
N ILE A 87 14.27 2.97 3.58
CA ILE A 87 13.99 3.19 2.17
C ILE A 87 13.19 2.00 1.67
N LEU A 88 11.94 2.25 1.29
CA LEU A 88 11.10 1.28 0.60
C LEU A 88 11.24 1.49 -0.91
N THR A 89 11.65 0.45 -1.63
CA THR A 89 11.73 0.45 -3.10
C THR A 89 10.75 -0.57 -3.64
N ILE A 90 9.83 -0.13 -4.51
CA ILE A 90 8.88 -1.01 -5.20
C ILE A 90 9.21 -1.00 -6.69
N ASP A 91 9.29 -2.18 -7.30
CA ASP A 91 9.46 -2.35 -8.76
C ASP A 91 8.16 -2.88 -9.39
N LEU A 92 7.38 -2.02 -10.04
CA LEU A 92 6.13 -2.45 -10.69
C LEU A 92 6.36 -3.34 -11.93
N GLY A 93 7.53 -3.29 -12.56
CA GLY A 93 7.84 -4.12 -13.73
C GLY A 93 7.90 -5.62 -13.42
N ARG A 94 8.07 -5.99 -12.13
CA ARG A 94 8.03 -7.38 -11.65
C ARG A 94 6.73 -7.71 -10.93
N CYS A 95 5.83 -6.75 -10.76
CA CYS A 95 4.63 -6.90 -9.95
C CYS A 95 3.61 -7.77 -10.68
N VAL A 96 3.01 -8.71 -9.95
CA VAL A 96 1.96 -9.61 -10.48
C VAL A 96 0.54 -9.10 -10.16
N PHE A 97 0.41 -7.88 -9.64
CA PHE A 97 -0.86 -7.23 -9.30
C PHE A 97 -1.81 -8.08 -8.43
N CYS A 98 -1.24 -8.84 -7.47
CA CYS A 98 -2.01 -9.76 -6.63
C CYS A 98 -2.83 -9.07 -5.52
N GLY A 99 -2.54 -7.82 -5.19
CA GLY A 99 -3.28 -7.03 -4.20
C GLY A 99 -3.00 -7.32 -2.73
N ARG A 100 -2.14 -8.29 -2.41
CA ARG A 100 -1.79 -8.62 -1.00
C ARG A 100 -1.20 -7.42 -0.23
N CYS A 101 -0.48 -6.55 -0.93
CA CYS A 101 0.11 -5.35 -0.30
C CYS A 101 -0.94 -4.31 0.12
N GLU A 102 -2.09 -4.23 -0.57
CA GLU A 102 -3.20 -3.37 -0.19
C GLU A 102 -3.92 -3.94 1.05
N GLU A 103 -4.18 -5.24 1.05
CA GLU A 103 -4.88 -5.92 2.17
C GLU A 103 -4.09 -5.88 3.48
N GLU A 104 -2.76 -6.02 3.42
CA GLU A 104 -1.90 -6.06 4.60
C GLU A 104 -1.57 -4.66 5.14
N CYS A 105 -1.88 -3.58 4.42
CA CYS A 105 -1.46 -2.25 4.82
C CYS A 105 -2.29 -1.74 6.02
N PRO A 106 -1.68 -1.51 7.21
CA PRO A 106 -2.44 -1.12 8.39
C PRO A 106 -2.93 0.35 8.36
N GLU A 107 -2.39 1.16 7.45
CA GLU A 107 -2.75 2.57 7.27
C GLU A 107 -3.45 2.82 5.93
N ASP A 108 -3.83 1.78 5.19
CA ASP A 108 -4.45 1.91 3.85
C ASP A 108 -3.62 2.74 2.85
N ALA A 109 -2.31 2.82 3.04
CA ALA A 109 -1.39 3.64 2.25
C ALA A 109 -1.14 3.10 0.83
N ILE A 110 -1.65 1.91 0.51
CA ILE A 110 -1.48 1.24 -0.78
C ILE A 110 -2.87 0.92 -1.30
N LYS A 111 -3.19 1.37 -2.52
CA LYS A 111 -4.45 1.07 -3.21
C LYS A 111 -4.19 0.60 -4.63
N LEU A 112 -4.87 -0.47 -5.04
CA LEU A 112 -4.84 -0.90 -6.44
C LEU A 112 -5.72 0.03 -7.27
N THR A 113 -5.15 0.57 -8.34
CA THR A 113 -5.88 1.43 -9.28
C THR A 113 -6.43 0.61 -10.44
N THR A 114 -7.26 1.21 -11.27
CA THR A 114 -7.73 0.62 -12.54
C THR A 114 -6.74 0.83 -13.70
N ARG A 115 -5.54 1.37 -13.43
CA ARG A 115 -4.53 1.63 -14.48
C ARG A 115 -3.84 0.33 -14.88
N PHE A 116 -4.09 -0.15 -16.09
CA PHE A 116 -3.47 -1.36 -16.64
C PHE A 116 -2.55 -1.10 -17.84
N GLU A 117 -2.61 0.08 -18.46
CA GLU A 117 -1.80 0.44 -19.63
C GLU A 117 -0.42 0.97 -19.21
N LEU A 118 0.32 0.12 -18.49
CA LEU A 118 1.71 0.37 -18.14
C LEU A 118 2.59 -0.12 -19.30
N ALA A 119 3.16 0.81 -20.06
CA ALA A 119 4.08 0.49 -21.14
C ALA A 119 5.23 1.51 -21.18
N TYR A 120 6.45 0.99 -21.34
CA TYR A 120 7.66 1.81 -21.44
C TYR A 120 8.60 1.21 -22.49
N THR A 121 9.44 2.05 -23.07
CA THR A 121 10.37 1.67 -24.13
C THR A 121 11.72 1.18 -23.60
N ASN A 122 12.16 1.67 -22.44
CA ASN A 122 13.43 1.29 -21.80
C ASN A 122 13.27 1.10 -20.30
N ILE A 123 13.98 0.12 -19.73
CA ILE A 123 14.01 -0.18 -18.29
C ILE A 123 14.64 0.96 -17.46
N GLU A 124 15.51 1.76 -18.09
CA GLU A 124 16.27 2.85 -17.46
C GLU A 124 15.63 4.24 -17.61
N SER A 125 14.56 4.36 -18.41
CA SER A 125 13.78 5.60 -18.44
C SER A 125 13.29 5.94 -17.03
N PRO A 126 13.14 7.22 -16.66
CA PRO A 126 12.63 7.61 -15.35
C PRO A 126 11.25 6.98 -15.14
N ASN A 127 11.25 5.83 -14.49
CA ASN A 127 10.12 4.93 -14.47
C ASN A 127 9.13 5.46 -13.43
N PRO A 128 7.86 5.76 -13.79
CA PRO A 128 6.80 5.96 -12.79
C PRO A 128 6.52 4.68 -11.97
N GLU A 129 7.17 3.57 -12.33
CA GLU A 129 7.05 2.24 -11.74
C GLU A 129 8.01 1.96 -10.57
N LYS A 130 9.02 2.80 -10.35
CA LYS A 130 9.90 2.67 -9.18
C LYS A 130 9.47 3.66 -8.11
N VAL A 131 8.58 3.21 -7.25
CA VAL A 131 8.15 4.00 -6.09
C VAL A 131 9.20 3.87 -5.01
N ARG A 132 9.74 5.01 -4.57
CA ARG A 132 10.71 5.10 -3.48
C ARG A 132 10.10 5.92 -2.36
N ILE A 133 9.96 5.34 -1.17
CA ILE A 133 9.44 6.03 0.03
C ILE A 133 10.52 6.00 1.10
N GLU A 134 10.83 7.17 1.66
CA GLU A 134 11.81 7.30 2.73
C GLU A 134 11.16 7.66 4.06
N ARG A 135 11.63 7.04 5.14
CA ARG A 135 11.16 7.30 6.51
C ARG A 135 12.31 7.36 7.50
N ASP A 136 12.27 8.34 8.38
CA ASP A 136 13.26 8.47 9.45
C ASP A 136 13.04 7.40 10.51
N LEU A 137 14.15 6.78 10.95
CA LEU A 137 14.17 5.76 11.99
C LEU A 137 14.51 6.40 13.34
N ILE A 138 13.81 5.95 14.37
CA ILE A 138 14.19 6.22 15.76
C ILE A 138 15.36 5.29 16.10
N LEU A 139 16.48 5.88 16.52
CA LEU A 139 17.66 5.16 16.99
C LEU A 139 17.60 4.94 18.50
N CYS A 140 18.16 3.83 18.96
CA CYS A 140 18.20 3.49 20.37
C CYS A 140 19.20 4.35 21.14
N GLU A 141 18.77 5.02 22.21
CA GLU A 141 19.64 5.92 23.01
C GLU A 141 20.89 5.22 23.58
N LYS A 142 20.83 3.91 23.85
CA LYS A 142 21.96 3.16 24.43
C LYS A 142 22.94 2.54 23.44
N CYS A 143 22.49 2.15 22.25
CA CYS A 143 23.33 1.38 21.32
C CYS A 143 23.33 1.91 19.89
N GLY A 144 22.50 2.90 19.55
CA GLY A 144 22.40 3.45 18.21
C GLY A 144 21.67 2.55 17.20
N ASN A 145 21.24 1.34 17.57
CA ASN A 145 20.50 0.46 16.66
C ASN A 145 19.13 1.07 16.30
N PRO A 146 18.64 0.88 15.06
CA PRO A 146 17.31 1.31 14.67
C PRO A 146 16.24 0.52 15.44
N VAL A 147 15.22 1.23 15.93
CA VAL A 147 14.10 0.66 16.68
C VAL A 147 12.88 0.49 15.78
N ALA A 148 12.41 1.59 15.21
CA ALA A 148 11.25 1.65 14.32
C ALA A 148 11.24 2.98 13.56
N PRO A 149 10.50 3.10 12.45
CA PRO A 149 10.19 4.38 11.83
C PRO A 149 9.47 5.32 12.81
N ALA A 150 9.80 6.62 12.78
CA ALA A 150 9.21 7.61 13.68
C ALA A 150 7.68 7.70 13.53
N LYS A 151 7.21 7.75 12.29
CA LYS A 151 5.78 7.79 11.97
C LYS A 151 5.02 6.55 12.44
N GLN A 152 5.62 5.37 12.32
CA GLN A 152 5.03 4.13 12.84
C GLN A 152 4.88 4.19 14.36
N TYR A 153 5.90 4.71 15.05
CA TYR A 153 5.88 4.85 16.50
C TYR A 153 4.76 5.79 16.97
N GLU A 154 4.61 6.94 16.33
CA GLU A 154 3.54 7.91 16.62
C GLU A 154 2.16 7.29 16.45
N ILE A 155 1.85 6.76 15.26
CA ILE A 155 0.53 6.18 14.96
C ILE A 155 0.18 5.03 15.91
N TYR A 156 1.12 4.12 16.17
CA TYR A 156 0.87 3.00 17.07
C TYR A 156 0.75 3.42 18.53
N SER A 157 1.50 4.43 18.97
CA SER A 157 1.36 4.96 20.33
C SER A 157 -0.04 5.55 20.57
N GLU A 158 -0.57 6.29 19.60
CA GLU A 158 -1.91 6.87 19.66
C GLU A 158 -2.99 5.78 19.61
N LYS A 159 -2.88 4.81 18.70
CA LYS A 159 -3.82 3.68 18.58
C LYS A 159 -3.88 2.87 19.87
N VAL A 160 -2.74 2.61 20.51
CA VAL A 160 -2.67 1.89 21.80
C VAL A 160 -3.37 2.70 22.89
N LEU A 161 -3.06 3.99 23.05
CA LEU A 161 -3.65 4.83 24.10
C LEU A 161 -5.17 5.00 23.94
N LYS A 162 -5.67 5.06 22.70
CA LYS A 162 -7.10 5.16 22.40
C LYS A 162 -7.87 3.89 22.77
N ASN A 163 -7.27 2.72 22.57
CA ASN A 163 -7.90 1.42 22.83
C ASN A 163 -7.78 0.99 24.31
N LEU A 164 -6.98 1.68 25.12
CA LEU A 164 -6.83 1.38 26.54
C LEU A 164 -7.93 2.01 27.41
N GLY A 165 -8.38 1.24 28.41
CA GLY A 165 -9.25 1.73 29.48
C GLY A 165 -8.55 2.78 30.35
N GLU A 166 -9.33 3.72 30.91
CA GLU A 166 -8.83 4.90 31.63
C GLU A 166 -7.79 4.57 32.70
N LYS A 167 -8.03 3.50 33.47
CA LYS A 167 -7.16 3.04 34.56
C LYS A 167 -5.70 2.81 34.16
N TRP A 168 -5.43 2.44 32.91
CA TRP A 168 -4.10 2.04 32.44
C TRP A 168 -3.45 3.07 31.52
N ARG A 169 -4.13 4.17 31.18
CA ARG A 169 -3.63 5.15 30.19
C ARG A 169 -2.38 5.87 30.66
N ASP A 170 -2.39 6.37 31.89
CA ASP A 170 -1.26 7.16 32.42
C ASP A 170 -0.01 6.30 32.53
N GLN A 171 -0.16 5.09 33.06
CA GLN A 171 0.95 4.17 33.20
C GLN A 171 1.51 3.73 31.85
N SER A 172 0.63 3.44 30.88
CA SER A 172 1.06 3.00 29.56
C SER A 172 1.73 4.12 28.78
N ARG A 173 1.32 5.38 28.96
CA ARG A 173 2.00 6.54 28.36
C ARG A 173 3.45 6.63 28.82
N GLU A 174 3.68 6.50 30.12
CA GLU A 174 5.03 6.52 30.71
C GLU A 174 5.88 5.34 30.20
N ASP A 175 5.29 4.15 30.14
CA ASP A 175 5.99 2.95 29.66
C ASP A 175 6.28 3.03 28.15
N ILE A 176 5.38 3.60 27.35
CA ILE A 176 5.60 3.86 25.92
C ILE A 176 6.78 4.80 25.74
N GLU A 177 6.83 5.93 26.46
CA GLU A 177 7.92 6.91 26.32
C GLU A 177 9.29 6.33 26.71
N LYS A 178 9.35 5.56 27.80
CA LYS A 178 10.58 4.91 28.28
C LYS A 178 11.02 3.77 27.36
N ALA A 179 10.09 2.92 26.95
CA ALA A 179 10.39 1.73 26.18
C ALA A 179 10.60 2.04 24.69
N GLY A 180 9.91 3.05 24.16
CA GLY A 180 9.87 3.40 22.74
C GLY A 180 11.23 3.75 22.14
N LYS A 181 12.11 4.35 22.95
CA LYS A 181 13.47 4.75 22.53
C LYS A 181 14.53 3.67 22.73
N LEU A 182 14.14 2.47 23.14
CA LEU A 182 15.04 1.36 23.41
C LEU A 182 14.79 0.20 22.45
N CYS A 183 15.86 -0.33 21.85
CA CYS A 183 15.80 -1.55 21.07
C CYS A 183 15.47 -2.76 21.97
N ARG A 184 15.01 -3.87 21.36
CA ARG A 184 14.61 -5.10 22.09
C ARG A 184 15.68 -5.58 23.09
N GLU A 185 16.95 -5.59 22.67
CA GLU A 185 18.06 -6.04 23.50
C GLU A 185 18.35 -5.08 24.66
N CYS A 186 18.38 -3.77 24.40
CA CYS A 186 18.59 -2.76 25.44
C CYS A 186 17.41 -2.70 26.42
N ARG A 187 16.18 -2.89 25.93
CA ARG A 187 14.98 -3.00 26.77
C ARG A 187 15.06 -4.19 27.72
N ARG A 188 15.51 -5.35 27.22
CA ARG A 188 15.70 -6.56 28.03
C ARG A 188 16.80 -6.39 29.08
N ARG A 189 17.97 -5.86 28.69
CA ARG A 189 19.10 -5.69 29.63
C ARG A 189 18.82 -4.67 30.73
N ASN A 190 18.05 -3.63 30.43
CA ASN A 190 17.78 -2.53 31.36
C ASN A 190 16.36 -2.58 31.93
N ALA A 191 15.71 -3.74 31.89
CA ALA A 191 14.33 -3.89 32.34
C ALA A 191 14.15 -3.45 33.81
N TYR A 192 15.11 -3.74 34.69
CA TYR A 192 15.10 -3.30 36.09
C TYR A 192 15.36 -1.80 36.23
N THR A 193 16.36 -1.27 35.51
CA THR A 193 16.76 0.15 35.60
C THR A 193 15.65 1.09 35.12
N PHE A 194 14.92 0.71 34.07
CA PHE A 194 13.81 1.51 33.54
C PHE A 194 12.45 1.10 34.09
N ASN A 195 12.41 0.17 35.06
CA ASN A 195 11.18 -0.36 35.65
C ASN A 195 10.18 -0.89 34.59
N LEU A 196 10.68 -1.53 33.53
CA LEU A 196 9.88 -2.08 32.43
C LEU A 196 9.48 -3.55 32.65
N HIS A 197 9.82 -4.11 33.81
CA HIS A 197 9.52 -5.50 34.16
C HIS A 197 8.09 -5.68 34.68
N THR A 198 7.53 -6.88 34.51
CA THR A 198 6.16 -7.24 34.96
C THR A 198 6.00 -7.22 36.49
N ARG A 199 7.10 -7.34 37.25
CA ARG A 199 7.09 -7.27 38.72
C ARG A 199 6.84 -5.85 39.24
N LYS A 200 6.78 -4.82 38.38
CA LYS A 200 6.32 -3.46 38.73
C LYS A 200 4.93 -3.43 39.39
N TYR A 201 4.09 -4.42 39.10
CA TYR A 201 2.71 -4.49 39.57
C TYR A 201 2.51 -5.45 40.76
N TYR A 202 3.60 -6.02 41.29
CA TYR A 202 3.62 -6.92 42.45
C TYR A 202 4.44 -6.28 43.57
#